data_AF-A0A7V8WGF2-F1
#
_entry.id   AF-A0A7V8WGF2-F1
#
_cell.length_a   1.000
_cell.length_b   1.000
_cell.length_c   1.000
_cell.angle_alpha   90.00
_cell.angle_beta   90.00
_cell.angle_gamma   90.00
#
_symmetry.space_group_name_H-M   'P 1'
#
loop_
_entity.id
_entity.type
_entity.pdbx_description
1 polymer ?
#
loop_
_entity_poly.entity_id
_entity_poly.type
_entity_poly.pdbx_seq_one_letter_code
_entity_poly.pdbx_strand_id
1 'polypeptide(L)'
;MKHYRLLIPGLALAAMLAGTSLIGGVQQPPAAAAPATPFDALHFRPIGPASMSGRISDLAVYEANPAIFYVATAHGGVWKT
;
A
#
# COMPACT_ATOMS: atom_id res chain seq x y z
N MET A 1 31.62 -49.74 2.64
CA MET A 1 32.24 -48.61 3.40
C MET A 1 32.35 -47.31 2.56
N LYS A 2 31.32 -46.91 1.79
CA LYS A 2 31.39 -45.73 0.89
C LYS A 2 30.42 -44.59 1.23
N HIS A 3 29.40 -44.82 2.08
CA HIS A 3 28.38 -43.80 2.39
C HIS A 3 28.89 -42.69 3.34
N TYR A 4 29.90 -42.98 4.18
CA TYR A 4 30.46 -42.00 5.12
C TYR A 4 31.29 -40.89 4.46
N ARG A 5 31.81 -41.13 3.24
CA ARG A 5 32.66 -40.17 2.51
C ARG A 5 31.89 -38.95 2.00
N LEU A 6 30.57 -39.05 1.90
CA LEU A 6 29.67 -37.96 1.51
C LEU A 6 29.02 -37.25 2.72
N LEU A 7 29.08 -37.84 3.92
CA LEU A 7 28.50 -37.24 5.13
C LEU A 7 29.35 -36.09 5.67
N ILE A 8 30.69 -36.18 5.56
CA ILE A 8 31.62 -35.13 5.99
C ILE A 8 31.46 -33.82 5.18
N PRO A 9 31.44 -33.82 3.84
CA PRO A 9 31.20 -32.58 3.09
C PRO A 9 29.78 -32.06 3.27
N GLY A 10 28.78 -32.93 3.47
CA GLY A 10 27.41 -32.52 3.77
C GLY A 10 27.28 -31.80 5.11
N LEU A 11 27.97 -32.28 6.14
CA LEU A 11 28.02 -31.63 7.46
C LEU A 11 28.75 -30.28 7.38
N ALA A 12 29.86 -30.22 6.63
CA ALA A 12 30.61 -28.98 6.43
C ALA A 12 29.80 -27.91 5.69
N LEU A 13 29.03 -28.30 4.67
CA LEU A 13 28.13 -27.42 3.94
C LEU A 13 26.97 -26.93 4.82
N ALA A 14 26.39 -27.81 5.63
CA ALA A 14 25.34 -27.44 6.59
C ALA A 14 25.86 -26.47 7.67
N ALA A 15 27.09 -26.66 8.16
CA ALA A 15 27.74 -25.74 9.09
C ALA A 15 28.05 -24.37 8.45
N MET A 16 28.44 -24.33 7.18
CA MET A 16 28.63 -23.07 6.44
C MET A 16 27.30 -22.32 6.21
N LEU A 17 26.22 -23.02 5.85
CA LEU A 17 24.89 -22.39 5.73
C LEU A 17 24.35 -21.89 7.08
N ALA A 18 24.60 -22.61 8.19
CA ALA A 18 24.24 -22.14 9.53
C ALA A 18 25.08 -20.93 9.96
N GLY A 19 26.37 -20.89 9.58
CA GLY A 19 27.27 -19.76 9.84
C GLY A 19 26.81 -18.46 9.17
N THR A 20 26.23 -18.51 7.97
CA THR A 20 25.67 -17.32 7.31
C THR A 20 24.43 -16.77 8.02
N SER A 21 23.69 -17.59 8.76
CA SER A 21 22.53 -17.14 9.55
C SER A 21 22.92 -16.36 10.81
N LEU A 22 24.14 -16.56 11.33
CA LEU A 22 24.67 -15.79 12.47
C LEU A 22 25.19 -14.40 12.05
N ILE A 23 25.62 -14.24 10.79
CA ILE A 23 26.12 -12.98 10.25
C ILE A 23 25.00 -12.18 9.56
N GLY A 24 23.94 -12.85 9.07
CA GLY A 24 22.75 -12.22 8.48
C GLY A 24 21.83 -11.51 9.48
N GLY A 25 22.16 -11.53 10.78
CA GLY A 25 21.49 -10.79 11.84
C GLY A 25 21.90 -9.31 11.93
N VAL A 26 22.56 -8.74 10.91
CA VAL A 26 22.59 -7.29 10.78
C VAL A 26 21.19 -6.85 10.42
N GLN A 27 20.40 -6.59 11.46
CA GLN A 27 19.14 -5.89 11.37
C GLN A 27 19.44 -4.61 10.60
N GLN A 28 19.07 -4.56 9.32
CA GLN A 28 19.13 -3.34 8.52
C GLN A 28 18.46 -2.29 9.41
N PRO A 29 19.18 -1.23 9.84
CA PRO A 29 18.57 -0.19 10.62
C PRO A 29 17.32 0.22 9.85
N PRO A 30 16.14 0.34 10.50
CA PRO A 30 14.95 0.79 9.80
C PRO A 30 15.37 2.01 8.99
N ALA A 31 15.18 1.94 7.66
CA ALA A 31 15.60 3.02 6.77
C ALA A 31 15.14 4.32 7.42
N ALA A 32 16.10 5.19 7.76
CA ALA A 32 15.81 6.37 8.55
C ALA A 32 14.62 7.06 7.89
N ALA A 33 13.52 7.18 8.64
CA ALA A 33 12.30 7.77 8.12
C ALA A 33 12.68 9.11 7.50
N ALA A 34 12.26 9.35 6.26
CA ALA A 34 12.54 10.61 5.58
C ALA A 34 12.15 11.76 6.53
N PRO A 35 13.00 12.79 6.66
CA PRO A 35 12.68 13.90 7.55
C PRO A 35 11.34 14.49 7.14
N ALA A 36 10.44 14.66 8.13
CA ALA A 36 9.11 15.20 7.90
C ALA A 36 9.20 16.56 7.18
N THR A 37 8.42 16.72 6.12
CA THR A 37 8.31 17.99 5.42
C THR A 37 7.25 18.86 6.09
N PRO A 38 7.34 20.20 5.98
CA PRO A 38 6.32 21.11 6.52
C PRO A 38 4.90 20.87 5.99
N PHE A 39 4.73 20.06 4.94
CA PHE A 39 3.44 19.82 4.29
C PHE A 39 2.85 18.44 4.56
N ASP A 40 3.56 17.55 5.28
CA ASP A 40 3.12 16.16 5.50
C ASP A 40 1.80 16.05 6.27
N ALA A 41 1.41 17.10 7.01
CA ALA A 41 0.15 17.18 7.73
C ALA A 41 -1.02 17.75 6.89
N LEU A 42 -0.74 18.35 5.73
CA LEU A 42 -1.77 18.96 4.89
C LEU A 42 -2.49 17.89 4.06
N HIS A 43 -3.81 17.87 4.18
CA HIS A 43 -4.68 17.03 3.35
C HIS A 43 -5.87 17.85 2.87
N PHE A 44 -6.31 17.55 1.64
CA PHE A 44 -7.53 18.14 1.12
C PHE A 44 -8.72 17.60 1.89
N ARG A 45 -9.56 18.51 2.38
CA ARG A 45 -10.85 18.16 2.96
C ARG A 45 -11.92 19.11 2.44
N PRO A 46 -13.16 18.64 2.27
CA PRO A 46 -14.26 19.55 2.04
C PRO A 46 -14.43 20.47 3.26
N ILE A 47 -14.45 21.79 3.01
CA ILE A 47 -14.71 22.83 4.02
C ILE A 47 -16.21 23.18 4.07
N GLY A 48 -17.02 22.55 3.22
CA GLY A 48 -18.25 23.08 2.64
C GLY A 48 -19.29 23.71 3.58
N PRO A 49 -20.21 24.54 3.03
CA PRO A 49 -21.43 24.93 3.75
C PRO A 49 -22.34 23.73 4.03
N ALA A 50 -23.13 23.78 5.11
CA ALA A 50 -24.08 22.73 5.50
C ALA A 50 -25.15 22.42 4.42
N SER A 51 -25.33 23.32 3.44
CA SER A 51 -26.09 23.07 2.22
C SER A 51 -25.20 23.35 1.00
N MET A 52 -24.83 22.29 0.29
CA MET A 52 -24.08 22.38 -0.95
C MET A 52 -25.01 22.93 -2.04
N SER A 53 -24.81 24.19 -2.44
CA SER A 53 -25.58 24.85 -3.50
C SER A 53 -24.95 24.59 -4.87
N GLY A 54 -25.77 24.46 -5.92
CA GLY A 54 -25.32 24.24 -7.29
C GLY A 54 -26.46 23.78 -8.21
N ARG A 55 -26.21 23.77 -9.52
CA ARG A 55 -27.14 23.21 -10.53
C ARG A 55 -26.70 21.80 -10.91
N ILE A 56 -27.64 20.87 -10.89
CA ILE A 56 -27.47 19.53 -11.47
C ILE A 56 -27.88 19.62 -12.94
N SER A 57 -27.01 19.18 -13.83
CA SER A 57 -27.26 19.20 -15.28
C SER A 57 -27.77 17.86 -15.79
N ASP A 58 -27.36 16.75 -15.17
CA ASP A 58 -27.72 15.40 -15.61
C ASP A 58 -27.61 14.38 -14.47
N LEU A 59 -28.29 13.24 -14.62
CA LEU A 59 -28.27 12.10 -13.71
C LEU A 59 -28.31 10.79 -14.50
N ALA A 60 -27.40 9.87 -14.17
CA ALA A 60 -27.33 8.55 -14.80
C ALA A 60 -27.31 7.45 -13.74
N VAL A 61 -28.13 6.42 -13.92
CA VAL A 61 -28.22 5.26 -13.02
C VAL A 61 -27.52 4.07 -13.64
N TYR A 62 -26.78 3.31 -12.84
CA TYR A 62 -26.21 2.04 -13.29
C TYR A 62 -27.27 0.93 -13.20
N GLU A 63 -27.83 0.55 -14.35
CA GLU A 63 -28.99 -0.37 -14.43
C GLU A 63 -28.81 -1.69 -13.68
N ALA A 64 -27.61 -2.30 -13.71
CA ALA A 64 -27.37 -3.58 -13.04
C ALA A 64 -27.31 -3.46 -11.50
N ASN A 65 -27.07 -2.27 -10.97
CA ASN A 65 -27.15 -1.98 -9.54
C ASN A 65 -27.56 -0.51 -9.32
N PRO A 66 -28.87 -0.23 -9.17
CA PRO A 66 -29.39 1.13 -9.00
C PRO A 66 -28.91 1.86 -7.74
N ALA A 67 -28.24 1.18 -6.80
CA ALA A 67 -27.56 1.85 -5.68
C ALA A 67 -26.35 2.69 -6.13
N ILE A 68 -25.86 2.46 -7.36
CA ILE A 68 -24.79 3.23 -7.97
C ILE A 68 -25.41 4.18 -9.00
N PHE A 69 -25.27 5.47 -8.75
CA PHE A 69 -25.67 6.50 -9.70
C PHE A 69 -24.65 7.63 -9.75
N TYR A 70 -24.70 8.38 -10.84
CA TYR A 70 -23.80 9.47 -11.15
C TYR A 70 -24.60 10.75 -11.30
N VAL A 71 -24.10 11.82 -10.70
CA VAL A 71 -24.71 13.15 -10.73
C VAL A 71 -23.74 14.12 -11.38
N ALA A 72 -24.12 14.68 -12.53
CA ALA A 72 -23.35 15.72 -13.19
C ALA A 72 -23.77 17.10 -12.68
N THR A 73 -22.82 17.85 -12.16
CA THR A 73 -23.03 19.23 -11.71
C THR A 73 -22.52 20.21 -12.77
N ALA A 74 -23.13 21.40 -12.85
CA ALA A 74 -22.78 22.38 -13.87
C ALA A 74 -21.33 22.87 -13.82
N HIS A 75 -20.73 22.95 -12.62
CA HIS A 75 -19.36 23.46 -12.43
C HIS A 75 -18.49 22.62 -11.47
N GLY A 76 -19.06 21.64 -10.76
CA GLY A 76 -18.39 20.83 -9.74
C GLY A 76 -18.00 19.42 -10.21
N GLY A 77 -18.11 19.14 -11.51
CA GLY A 77 -17.82 17.83 -12.09
C GLY A 77 -18.90 16.79 -11.82
N VAL A 78 -18.49 15.52 -11.79
CA VAL A 78 -19.38 14.36 -11.61
C VAL A 78 -19.18 13.74 -10.24
N TRP A 79 -20.29 13.47 -9.56
CA TRP A 79 -20.33 12.75 -8.29
C TRP A 79 -20.85 11.34 -8.50
N LYS A 80 -20.31 10.40 -7.73
CA LYS A 80 -20.72 8.99 -7.71
C LYS A 80 -21.16 8.62 -6.30
N THR A 81 -22.21 7.82 -6.18
CA THR A 81 -22.57 7.13 -4.93
C THR A 81 -21.78 5.85 -4.70
#